data_AF-A0A3R5ZL85-F1
#
_entry.id   AF-A0A3R5ZL85-F1
#
_cell.length_a   1.000
_cell.length_b   1.000
_cell.length_c   1.000
_cell.angle_alpha   90.00
_cell.angle_beta   90.00
_cell.angle_gamma   90.00
#
_symmetry.space_group_name_H-M   'P 1'
#
loop_
_entity.id
_entity.type
_entity.pdbx_description
1 polymer ?
#
loop_
_entity_poly.entity_id
_entity_poly.type
_entity_poly.pdbx_seq_one_letter_code
_entity_poly.pdbx_strand_id
1 'polypeptide(L)'
;MIGASSVMAQNEKIDLSIAQKIKQEERLNSDIERLSYRLLDYAGPRLTGSDGMERGYKVAKEMMEEYGLSNPRIEFARDWPRGGWDIQKAYAAMTVPYYIPIFPAPVAWTNGTNGPAKGEVTLITAKDRQELQALKGTLKGKIVLMPSVTEYQISFEPMARRHTEESLKQTAEYPITQVQPRRRRPAPAIEAANCLMQKYSVSSIRKNRL
;
A
#
# COMPACT_ATOMS: atom_id res chain seq x y z
N MET A 1 23.30 -35.68 31.36
CA MET A 1 22.66 -34.52 32.03
C MET A 1 22.31 -33.50 30.96
N ILE A 2 21.02 -33.37 30.62
CA ILE A 2 20.54 -32.41 29.62
C ILE A 2 20.10 -31.17 30.41
N GLY A 3 20.88 -30.09 30.32
CA GLY A 3 20.55 -28.81 30.94
C GLY A 3 19.46 -28.11 30.14
N ALA A 4 18.25 -28.01 30.72
CA ALA A 4 17.20 -27.14 30.19
C ALA A 4 17.55 -25.69 30.54
N SER A 5 18.01 -24.92 29.54
CA SER A 5 18.11 -23.47 29.66
C SER A 5 16.70 -22.89 29.57
N SER A 6 16.15 -22.49 30.71
CA SER A 6 14.92 -21.70 30.80
C SER A 6 15.19 -20.29 30.24
N VAL A 7 14.55 -19.95 29.14
CA VAL A 7 14.47 -18.56 28.66
C VAL A 7 13.55 -17.82 29.63
N MET A 8 14.14 -17.07 30.57
CA MET A 8 13.40 -16.15 31.42
C MET A 8 12.91 -14.97 30.56
N ALA A 9 11.60 -14.81 30.44
CA ALA A 9 11.00 -13.57 29.95
C ALA A 9 11.42 -12.42 30.89
N GLN A 10 11.95 -11.33 30.34
CA GLN A 10 12.33 -10.16 31.13
C GLN A 10 11.06 -9.54 31.74
N ASN A 11 10.99 -9.48 33.07
CA ASN A 11 9.95 -8.75 33.78
C ASN A 11 10.34 -7.27 33.81
N GLU A 12 9.98 -6.53 32.76
CA GLU A 12 10.27 -5.10 32.65
C GLU A 12 9.39 -4.29 33.63
N LYS A 13 10.03 -3.57 34.55
CA LYS A 13 9.33 -2.67 35.47
C LYS A 13 8.96 -1.40 34.72
N ILE A 14 7.69 -1.27 34.34
CA ILE A 14 7.16 -0.11 33.61
C ILE A 14 7.31 1.14 34.48
N ASP A 15 8.15 2.08 34.05
CA ASP A 15 8.30 3.39 34.68
C ASP A 15 7.22 4.35 34.18
N LEU A 16 6.20 4.57 35.01
CA LEU A 16 5.09 5.47 34.71
C LEU A 16 5.54 6.94 34.58
N SER A 17 6.69 7.32 35.16
CA SER A 17 7.20 8.69 35.06
C SER A 17 7.72 8.99 33.65
N ILE A 18 8.35 8.02 32.98
CA ILE A 18 8.79 8.14 31.58
C ILE A 18 7.56 8.22 30.67
N ALA A 19 6.56 7.39 30.92
CA ALA A 19 5.31 7.42 30.14
C ALA A 19 4.60 8.78 30.25
N GLN A 20 4.61 9.42 31.42
CA GLN A 20 4.07 10.77 31.60
C GLN A 20 4.90 11.84 30.85
N LYS A 21 6.24 11.73 30.88
CA LYS A 21 7.12 12.63 30.12
C LYS A 21 6.86 12.54 28.62
N ILE A 22 6.72 11.33 28.07
CA ILE A 22 6.41 11.11 26.64
C ILE A 22 5.08 11.77 26.27
N LYS A 23 4.03 11.59 27.08
CA LYS A 23 2.72 12.23 26.85
C LYS A 23 2.78 13.75 26.92
N GLN A 24 3.59 14.30 27.82
CA GLN A 24 3.77 15.74 27.91
C GLN A 24 4.49 16.29 26.68
N GLU A 25 5.53 15.59 26.22
CA GLU A 25 6.29 15.95 25.01
C GLU A 25 5.41 15.90 23.76
N GLU A 26 4.63 14.83 23.60
CA GLU A 26 3.64 14.67 22.52
C GLU A 26 2.69 15.87 22.43
N ARG A 27 2.25 16.39 23.59
CA ARG A 27 1.25 17.46 23.66
C ARG A 27 1.84 18.85 23.50
N LEU A 28 3.00 19.12 24.12
CA LEU A 28 3.58 20.47 24.14
C LEU A 28 4.55 20.72 22.99
N ASN A 29 5.26 19.69 22.53
CA ASN A 29 6.34 19.79 21.57
C ASN A 29 6.09 18.82 20.39
N SER A 30 4.85 18.77 19.91
CA SER A 30 4.47 17.88 18.81
C SER A 30 5.15 18.29 17.51
N ASP A 31 5.81 17.33 16.87
CA ASP A 31 6.51 17.53 15.61
C ASP A 31 5.71 16.98 14.40
N ILE A 32 4.41 16.75 14.61
CA ILE A 32 3.55 16.06 13.64
C ILE A 32 3.40 16.85 12.34
N GLU A 33 3.43 18.18 12.39
CA GLU A 33 3.35 19.04 11.21
C GLU A 33 4.60 18.87 10.33
N ARG A 34 5.79 18.96 10.94
CA ARG A 34 7.07 18.76 10.26
C ARG A 34 7.18 17.37 9.68
N LEU A 35 6.80 16.35 10.45
CA LEU A 35 6.79 14.95 10.01
C LEU A 35 5.83 14.74 8.84
N SER A 36 4.63 15.33 8.91
CA SER A 36 3.63 15.24 7.84
C SER A 36 4.13 15.91 6.57
N TYR A 37 4.72 17.11 6.66
CA TYR A 37 5.31 17.79 5.52
C TYR A 37 6.45 16.98 4.88
N ARG A 38 7.40 16.50 5.70
CA ARG A 38 8.53 15.69 5.23
C ARG A 38 8.07 14.41 4.54
N LEU A 39 7.02 13.78 5.08
CA LEU A 39 6.46 12.55 4.54
C LEU A 39 5.55 12.80 3.34
N LEU A 40 4.71 13.82 3.29
CA LEU A 40 3.71 13.96 2.23
C LEU A 40 4.26 14.74 1.04
N ASP A 41 4.83 15.91 1.32
CA ASP A 41 5.19 16.88 0.29
C ASP A 41 6.65 16.77 -0.13
N TYR A 42 7.56 16.69 0.85
CA TYR A 42 9.00 16.69 0.57
C TYR A 42 9.47 15.38 -0.09
N ALA A 43 9.08 14.23 0.47
CA ALA A 43 9.43 12.93 -0.11
C ALA A 43 8.60 12.58 -1.36
N GLY A 44 7.36 13.08 -1.47
CA GLY A 44 6.48 12.87 -2.62
C GLY A 44 6.00 11.41 -2.79
N PRO A 45 5.53 10.98 -3.98
CA PRO A 45 5.07 9.60 -4.18
C PRO A 45 6.19 8.58 -3.99
N ARG A 46 5.93 7.47 -3.28
CA ARG A 46 6.91 6.45 -2.86
C ARG A 46 6.46 5.02 -3.20
N LEU A 47 6.10 4.77 -4.45
CA LEU A 47 5.67 3.45 -4.89
C LEU A 47 6.83 2.45 -4.82
N THR A 48 6.55 1.21 -4.41
CA THR A 48 7.59 0.18 -4.29
C THR A 48 8.30 -0.09 -5.62
N GLY A 49 9.63 0.01 -5.60
CA GLY A 49 10.47 -0.12 -6.79
C GLY A 49 10.57 1.16 -7.63
N SER A 50 10.05 2.30 -7.19
CA SER A 50 10.17 3.56 -7.90
C SER A 50 11.31 4.42 -7.35
N ASP A 51 11.79 5.40 -8.12
CA ASP A 51 12.77 6.40 -7.67
C ASP A 51 12.28 7.15 -6.42
N GLY A 52 10.96 7.30 -6.33
CA GLY A 52 10.27 7.87 -5.17
C GLY A 52 10.51 7.09 -3.88
N MET A 53 10.53 5.76 -3.95
CA MET A 53 10.83 4.91 -2.79
C MET A 53 12.24 5.17 -2.26
N GLU A 54 13.24 5.26 -3.14
CA GLU A 54 14.61 5.56 -2.74
C GLU A 54 14.75 6.95 -2.10
N ARG A 55 14.07 7.96 -2.66
CA ARG A 55 13.99 9.30 -2.04
C ARG A 55 13.38 9.20 -0.65
N GLY A 56 12.27 8.48 -0.49
CA GLY A 56 11.61 8.28 0.80
C GLY A 56 12.53 7.65 1.86
N TYR A 57 13.35 6.66 1.47
CA TYR A 57 14.34 6.06 2.37
C TYR A 57 15.42 7.04 2.82
N LYS A 58 15.94 7.86 1.90
CA LYS A 58 16.92 8.91 2.23
C LYS A 58 16.34 9.94 3.19
N VAL A 59 15.13 10.44 2.91
CA VAL A 59 14.43 11.39 3.79
C VAL A 59 14.20 10.80 5.18
N ALA A 60 13.79 9.53 5.27
CA ALA A 60 13.60 8.88 6.56
C ALA A 60 14.91 8.73 7.34
N LYS A 61 16.00 8.34 6.65
CA LYS A 61 17.34 8.24 7.25
C LYS A 61 17.82 9.59 7.79
N GLU A 62 17.70 10.64 6.99
CA GLU A 62 18.05 12.03 7.37
C GLU A 62 17.26 12.48 8.60
N MET A 63 15.94 12.26 8.63
CA MET A 63 15.12 12.59 9.80
C MET A 63 15.58 11.82 11.04
N MET A 64 15.90 10.53 10.92
CA MET A 64 16.41 9.75 12.05
C MET A 64 17.77 10.29 12.57
N GLU A 65 18.64 10.75 11.67
CA GLU A 65 19.90 11.41 12.02
C GLU A 65 19.66 12.74 12.74
N GLU A 66 18.70 13.55 12.24
CA GLU A 66 18.30 14.82 12.87
C GLU A 66 17.77 14.63 14.29
N TYR A 67 17.03 13.55 14.56
CA TYR A 67 16.56 13.21 15.91
C TYR A 67 17.64 12.59 16.81
N GLY A 68 18.88 12.43 16.31
CA GLY A 68 20.00 11.91 17.08
C GLY A 68 19.98 10.39 17.27
N LEU A 69 19.31 9.63 16.39
CA LEU A 69 19.39 8.16 16.44
C LEU A 69 20.82 7.71 16.12
N SER A 70 21.28 6.68 16.83
CA SER A 70 22.69 6.27 16.82
C SER A 70 23.12 5.42 15.62
N ASN A 71 22.20 4.78 14.91
CA ASN A 71 22.52 3.88 13.79
C ASN A 71 21.44 3.84 12.69
N PRO A 72 21.09 4.98 12.08
CA PRO A 72 20.16 5.03 10.96
C PRO A 72 20.83 4.52 9.69
N ARG A 73 20.27 3.46 9.09
CA ARG A 73 20.76 2.87 7.85
C ARG A 73 19.62 2.31 7.02
N ILE A 74 19.85 2.23 5.71
CA ILE A 74 18.90 1.67 4.76
C ILE A 74 19.32 0.22 4.52
N GLU A 75 18.41 -0.71 4.80
CA GLU A 75 18.63 -2.15 4.61
C GLU A 75 17.62 -2.72 3.61
N PHE A 76 18.06 -3.67 2.80
CA PHE A 76 17.19 -4.40 1.89
C PHE A 76 16.61 -5.62 2.60
N ALA A 77 15.28 -5.65 2.77
CA ALA A 77 14.61 -6.77 3.44
C ALA A 77 14.50 -8.03 2.55
N ARG A 78 14.41 -7.85 1.22
CA ARG A 78 14.25 -8.93 0.24
C ARG A 78 14.64 -8.46 -1.15
N ASP A 79 15.16 -9.38 -1.96
CA ASP A 79 15.36 -9.16 -3.40
C ASP A 79 14.04 -8.82 -4.12
N TRP A 80 14.09 -7.81 -4.99
CA TRP A 80 12.95 -7.36 -5.78
C TRP A 80 13.20 -7.60 -7.29
N PRO A 81 12.81 -8.76 -7.84
CA PRO A 81 13.15 -9.13 -9.21
C PRO A 81 12.26 -8.47 -10.27
N ARG A 82 11.21 -7.74 -9.87
CA ARG A 82 10.25 -7.10 -10.79
C ARG A 82 10.83 -5.88 -11.52
N GLY A 83 12.03 -5.44 -11.14
CA GLY A 83 12.61 -4.19 -11.63
C GLY A 83 11.94 -2.96 -10.99
N GLY A 84 12.40 -1.79 -11.41
CA GLY A 84 11.83 -0.52 -11.00
C GLY A 84 10.68 -0.04 -11.89
N TRP A 85 9.84 0.85 -11.38
CA TRP A 85 8.72 1.40 -12.15
C TRP A 85 8.39 2.84 -11.73
N ASP A 86 8.36 3.75 -12.70
CA ASP A 86 7.91 5.13 -12.55
C ASP A 86 7.04 5.54 -13.74
N ILE A 87 6.09 6.44 -13.49
CA ILE A 87 5.27 7.05 -14.55
C ILE A 87 6.01 8.27 -15.08
N GLN A 88 6.60 8.16 -16.27
CA GLN A 88 7.19 9.31 -16.95
C GLN A 88 6.18 10.03 -17.84
N LYS A 89 5.39 9.28 -18.61
CA LYS A 89 4.38 9.81 -19.52
C LYS A 89 3.28 8.79 -19.72
N ALA A 90 2.04 9.22 -19.60
CA ALA A 90 0.86 8.45 -19.95
C ALA A 90 -0.09 9.32 -20.76
N TYR A 91 -0.49 8.84 -21.93
CA TYR A 91 -1.38 9.56 -22.82
C TYR A 91 -2.25 8.54 -23.56
N ALA A 92 -3.55 8.83 -23.62
CA ALA A 92 -4.49 8.11 -24.45
C ALA A 92 -5.42 9.12 -25.10
N ALA A 93 -5.88 8.84 -26.31
CA ALA A 93 -6.90 9.64 -26.95
C ALA A 93 -7.71 8.78 -27.89
N MET A 94 -9.00 9.07 -27.96
CA MET A 94 -9.85 8.55 -29.03
C MET A 94 -9.61 9.40 -30.27
N THR A 95 -9.35 8.78 -31.42
CA THR A 95 -9.13 9.51 -32.68
C THR A 95 -10.36 9.55 -33.59
N VAL A 96 -11.28 8.62 -33.43
CA VAL A 96 -12.50 8.44 -34.25
C VAL A 96 -13.64 8.03 -33.31
N PRO A 97 -14.87 8.54 -33.47
CA PRO A 97 -15.37 9.44 -34.53
C PRO A 97 -14.91 10.89 -34.43
N TYR A 98 -14.47 11.34 -33.26
CA TYR A 98 -13.87 12.66 -33.05
C TYR A 98 -12.82 12.57 -31.95
N TYR A 99 -11.93 13.56 -31.90
CA TYR A 99 -10.83 13.56 -30.95
C TYR A 99 -11.31 13.79 -29.52
N ILE A 100 -10.99 12.87 -28.61
CA ILE A 100 -11.18 13.04 -27.17
C ILE A 100 -9.87 12.72 -26.45
N PRO A 101 -9.25 13.67 -25.75
CA PRO A 101 -8.11 13.37 -24.89
C PRO A 101 -8.58 12.58 -23.65
N ILE A 102 -7.86 11.53 -23.32
CA ILE A 102 -8.08 10.71 -22.13
C ILE A 102 -6.83 10.85 -21.25
N PHE A 103 -7.04 10.99 -19.94
CA PHE A 103 -5.96 11.06 -18.95
C PHE A 103 -5.83 9.71 -18.25
N PRO A 104 -5.04 8.76 -18.78
CA PRO A 104 -4.90 7.45 -18.19
C PRO A 104 -4.04 7.51 -16.92
N ALA A 105 -4.49 6.80 -15.89
CA ALA A 105 -3.65 6.41 -14.76
C ALA A 105 -3.17 4.96 -15.00
N PRO A 106 -1.92 4.75 -15.44
CA PRO A 106 -1.42 3.40 -15.70
C PRO A 106 -1.33 2.62 -14.38
N VAL A 107 -1.66 1.33 -14.44
CA VAL A 107 -1.50 0.44 -13.29
C VAL A 107 -0.01 0.21 -13.03
N ALA A 108 0.38 0.25 -11.75
CA ALA A 108 1.74 0.01 -11.32
C ALA A 108 2.33 -1.28 -11.93
N TRP A 109 3.60 -1.23 -12.31
CA TRP A 109 4.36 -2.33 -12.93
C TRP A 109 3.84 -2.78 -14.31
N THR A 110 3.00 -1.98 -14.97
CA THR A 110 2.67 -2.20 -16.39
C THR A 110 3.83 -1.72 -17.26
N ASN A 111 4.23 -2.52 -18.22
CA ASN A 111 5.26 -2.12 -19.20
C ASN A 111 4.75 -0.96 -20.08
N GLY A 112 5.67 -0.09 -20.48
CA GLY A 112 5.40 0.91 -21.51
C GLY A 112 5.14 0.28 -22.89
N THR A 113 4.60 1.09 -23.80
CA THR A 113 4.46 0.72 -25.22
C THR A 113 5.69 1.16 -26.00
N ASN A 114 6.07 0.43 -27.06
CA ASN A 114 7.12 0.82 -28.00
C ASN A 114 6.60 1.88 -28.97
N GLY A 115 6.24 3.06 -28.44
CA GLY A 115 5.60 4.14 -29.18
C GLY A 115 4.07 4.13 -29.10
N PRO A 116 3.39 4.99 -29.87
CA PRO A 116 1.94 5.10 -29.86
C PRO A 116 1.26 3.80 -30.32
N ALA A 117 0.49 3.18 -29.43
CA ALA A 117 -0.36 2.06 -29.79
C ALA A 117 -1.70 2.58 -30.33
N LYS A 118 -2.08 2.16 -31.54
CA LYS A 118 -3.37 2.49 -32.17
C LYS A 118 -4.09 1.18 -32.50
N GLY A 119 -5.35 1.07 -32.11
CA GLY A 119 -6.15 -0.13 -32.33
C GLY A 119 -7.65 0.14 -32.19
N GLU A 120 -8.44 -0.78 -32.72
CA GLU A 120 -9.88 -0.80 -32.50
C GLU A 120 -10.18 -1.05 -31.02
N VAL A 121 -11.16 -0.34 -30.48
CA VAL A 121 -11.58 -0.51 -29.09
C VAL A 121 -12.67 -1.59 -29.01
N THR A 122 -12.51 -2.58 -28.15
CA THR A 122 -13.53 -3.63 -27.93
C THR A 122 -13.84 -3.75 -26.45
N LEU A 123 -15.13 -3.66 -26.10
CA LEU A 123 -15.62 -3.90 -24.75
C LEU A 123 -15.70 -5.41 -24.50
N ILE A 124 -15.07 -5.88 -23.42
CA ILE A 124 -15.24 -7.25 -22.94
C ILE A 124 -15.96 -7.24 -21.59
N THR A 125 -16.88 -8.18 -21.41
CA THR A 125 -17.61 -8.37 -20.15
C THR A 125 -17.27 -9.70 -19.47
N ALA A 126 -16.30 -10.44 -20.02
CA ALA A 126 -15.88 -11.74 -19.51
C ALA A 126 -15.42 -11.63 -18.05
N LYS A 127 -16.05 -12.38 -17.15
CA LYS A 127 -15.73 -12.40 -15.71
C LYS A 127 -14.92 -13.62 -15.33
N ASP A 128 -15.11 -14.71 -16.05
CA ASP A 128 -14.54 -16.01 -15.72
C ASP A 128 -13.52 -16.50 -16.75
N ARG A 129 -12.66 -17.43 -16.32
CA ARG A 129 -11.60 -18.01 -17.15
C ARG A 129 -12.15 -18.69 -18.41
N GLN A 130 -13.35 -19.27 -18.34
CA GLN A 130 -13.99 -19.95 -19.47
C GLN A 130 -14.44 -18.96 -20.55
N GLU A 131 -15.06 -17.85 -20.16
CA GLU A 131 -15.46 -16.78 -21.09
C GLU A 131 -14.24 -16.11 -21.74
N LEU A 132 -13.15 -15.93 -20.98
CA LEU A 132 -11.90 -15.42 -21.53
C LEU A 132 -11.28 -16.38 -22.56
N GLN A 133 -11.42 -17.71 -22.36
CA GLN A 133 -10.95 -18.71 -23.32
C GLN A 133 -11.74 -18.67 -24.64
N ALA A 134 -13.05 -18.37 -24.60
CA ALA A 134 -13.86 -18.21 -25.80
C ALA A 134 -13.41 -17.01 -26.67
N LEU A 135 -12.80 -15.99 -26.04
CA LEU A 135 -12.26 -14.80 -26.72
C LEU A 135 -10.80 -14.98 -27.21
N LYS A 136 -10.25 -16.19 -27.10
CA LYS A 136 -8.87 -16.45 -27.51
C LYS A 136 -8.69 -16.25 -29.02
N GLY A 137 -7.76 -15.38 -29.39
CA GLY A 137 -7.41 -15.11 -30.78
C GLY A 137 -8.13 -13.93 -31.42
N THR A 138 -9.21 -13.41 -30.82
CA THR A 138 -9.99 -12.30 -31.39
C THR A 138 -9.47 -10.91 -30.96
N LEU A 139 -8.69 -10.84 -29.88
CA LEU A 139 -8.25 -9.59 -29.25
C LEU A 139 -6.90 -9.06 -29.76
N LYS A 140 -6.27 -9.74 -30.71
CA LYS A 140 -4.93 -9.35 -31.21
C LYS A 140 -5.01 -7.96 -31.88
N GLY A 141 -4.21 -7.02 -31.39
CA GLY A 141 -4.14 -5.66 -31.92
C GLY A 141 -5.30 -4.73 -31.53
N LYS A 142 -6.22 -5.20 -30.69
CA LYS A 142 -7.33 -4.39 -30.17
C LYS A 142 -6.99 -3.79 -28.81
N ILE A 143 -7.57 -2.63 -28.51
CA ILE A 143 -7.55 -2.02 -27.18
C ILE A 143 -8.79 -2.50 -26.44
N VAL A 144 -8.58 -3.22 -25.35
CA VAL A 144 -9.66 -3.85 -24.59
C VAL A 144 -10.17 -2.88 -23.53
N LEU A 145 -11.47 -2.60 -23.55
CA LEU A 145 -12.16 -1.94 -22.45
C LEU A 145 -12.84 -2.97 -21.57
N MET A 146 -12.73 -2.78 -20.26
CA MET A 146 -13.43 -3.59 -19.25
C MET A 146 -14.40 -2.68 -18.49
N PRO A 147 -15.58 -3.19 -18.10
CA PRO A 147 -16.50 -2.43 -17.26
C PRO A 147 -15.83 -2.10 -15.92
N SER A 148 -16.11 -0.90 -15.40
CA SER A 148 -15.69 -0.52 -14.06
C SER A 148 -16.28 -1.48 -13.03
N VAL A 149 -15.47 -1.91 -12.08
CA VAL A 149 -15.94 -2.71 -10.93
C VAL A 149 -16.66 -1.83 -9.91
N THR A 150 -16.41 -0.51 -9.95
CA THR A 150 -17.06 0.47 -9.08
C THR A 150 -18.23 1.11 -9.81
N GLU A 151 -19.42 0.95 -9.25
CA GLU A 151 -20.59 1.72 -9.67
C GLU A 151 -20.44 3.17 -9.23
N TYR A 152 -20.58 4.09 -10.18
CA TYR A 152 -20.57 5.51 -9.87
C TYR A 152 -21.90 5.89 -9.19
N GLN A 153 -21.85 6.17 -7.90
CA GLN A 153 -22.98 6.69 -7.15
C GLN A 153 -22.96 8.22 -7.19
N ILE A 154 -24.02 8.81 -7.74
CA ILE A 154 -24.20 10.26 -7.74
C ILE A 154 -24.50 10.69 -6.30
N SER A 155 -23.55 11.40 -5.68
CA SER A 155 -23.79 12.11 -4.42
C SER A 155 -24.27 13.52 -4.71
N PHE A 156 -25.40 13.90 -4.11
CA PHE A 156 -25.87 15.29 -4.08
C PHE A 156 -25.33 16.06 -2.87
N GLU A 157 -24.59 15.38 -1.99
CA GLU A 157 -23.95 16.01 -0.84
C GLU A 157 -22.71 16.81 -1.27
N PRO A 158 -22.53 18.04 -0.77
CA PRO A 158 -21.36 18.83 -1.08
C PRO A 158 -20.10 18.16 -0.50
N MET A 159 -19.07 17.97 -1.34
CA MET A 159 -17.79 17.36 -0.93
C MET A 159 -17.01 18.19 0.10
N ALA A 160 -17.27 19.50 0.16
CA ALA A 160 -16.69 20.41 1.14
C ALA A 160 -17.80 21.20 1.83
N ARG A 161 -17.70 21.31 3.16
CA ARG A 161 -18.58 22.15 3.97
C ARG A 161 -17.71 23.05 4.83
N ARG A 162 -18.14 24.30 5.01
CA ARG A 162 -17.47 25.21 5.93
C ARG A 162 -17.80 24.78 7.37
N HIS A 163 -16.79 24.56 8.18
CA HIS A 163 -16.99 24.31 9.61
C HIS A 163 -17.47 25.59 10.30
N THR A 164 -18.45 25.45 11.19
CA THR A 164 -18.83 26.51 12.14
C THR A 164 -17.75 26.62 13.21
N GLU A 165 -17.67 27.77 13.91
CA GLU A 165 -16.74 27.92 15.04
C GLU A 165 -16.94 26.84 16.11
N GLU A 166 -18.19 26.46 16.38
CA GLU A 166 -18.52 25.37 17.31
C GLU A 166 -17.98 24.02 16.84
N SER A 167 -18.12 23.70 15.54
CA SER A 167 -17.58 22.47 14.96
C SER A 167 -16.05 22.44 14.96
N LEU A 168 -15.40 23.58 14.73
CA LEU A 168 -13.94 23.70 14.84
C LEU A 168 -13.47 23.49 16.27
N LYS A 169 -14.16 24.08 17.26
CA LYS A 169 -13.87 23.87 18.68
C LYS A 169 -13.99 22.39 19.07
N GLN A 170 -15.05 21.71 18.65
CA GLN A 170 -15.22 20.27 18.87
C GLN A 170 -14.13 19.42 18.20
N THR A 171 -13.65 19.82 17.02
CA THR A 171 -12.58 19.09 16.32
C THR A 171 -11.21 19.32 16.96
N ALA A 172 -11.00 20.50 17.55
CA ALA A 172 -9.78 20.86 18.27
C ALA A 172 -9.68 20.17 19.66
N GLU A 173 -10.79 19.66 20.19
CA GLU A 173 -10.78 18.88 21.43
C GLU A 173 -10.10 17.52 21.21
N TYR A 174 -8.94 17.32 21.84
CA TYR A 174 -8.19 16.07 21.78
C TYR A 174 -8.92 14.98 22.60
N PRO A 175 -9.44 13.89 21.99
CA PRO A 175 -10.31 12.95 22.68
C PRO A 175 -9.50 11.91 23.47
N ILE A 176 -8.83 12.29 24.55
CA ILE A 176 -8.17 11.29 25.43
C ILE A 176 -9.16 10.65 26.41
N THR A 177 -10.32 11.25 26.69
CA THR A 177 -11.15 10.80 27.83
C THR A 177 -12.05 9.61 27.52
N GLN A 178 -12.25 9.24 26.24
CA GLN A 178 -13.02 8.05 25.91
C GLN A 178 -12.10 6.85 25.74
N VAL A 179 -11.89 6.10 26.83
CA VAL A 179 -11.39 4.73 26.75
C VAL A 179 -12.38 3.96 25.88
N GLN A 180 -12.10 3.85 24.58
CA GLN A 180 -12.87 2.98 23.72
C GLN A 180 -12.67 1.56 24.28
N PRO A 181 -13.74 0.85 24.70
CA PRO A 181 -13.58 -0.53 25.13
C PRO A 181 -12.94 -1.27 23.97
N ARG A 182 -11.79 -1.90 24.20
CA ARG A 182 -11.13 -2.76 23.21
C ARG A 182 -12.20 -3.68 22.62
N ARG A 183 -12.63 -3.42 21.38
CA ARG A 183 -13.50 -4.35 20.67
C ARG A 183 -12.72 -5.65 20.58
N ARG A 184 -13.15 -6.67 21.32
CA ARG A 184 -12.67 -8.04 21.11
C ARG A 184 -12.99 -8.37 19.66
N ARG A 185 -11.98 -8.42 18.81
CA ARG A 185 -12.13 -8.96 17.46
C ARG A 185 -12.56 -10.42 17.68
N PRO A 186 -13.77 -10.85 17.26
CA PRO A 186 -14.11 -12.25 17.36
C PRO A 186 -13.11 -13.01 16.49
N ALA A 187 -12.24 -13.79 17.11
CA ALA A 187 -11.47 -14.77 16.37
C ALA A 187 -12.49 -15.78 15.83
N PRO A 188 -12.46 -16.14 14.54
CA PRO A 188 -13.20 -17.30 14.09
C PRO A 188 -12.71 -18.48 14.94
N ALA A 189 -13.64 -19.21 15.56
CA ALA A 189 -13.31 -20.45 16.22
C ALA A 189 -12.70 -21.37 15.14
N ILE A 190 -11.39 -21.59 15.22
CA ILE A 190 -10.77 -22.70 14.50
C ILE A 190 -11.24 -23.93 15.26
N GLU A 191 -12.40 -24.44 14.86
CA GLU A 191 -12.81 -25.79 15.20
C GLU A 191 -11.69 -26.70 14.75
N ALA A 192 -11.12 -27.46 15.68
CA ALA A 192 -9.96 -28.31 15.47
C ALA A 192 -10.32 -29.50 14.56
N ALA A 193 -10.55 -29.22 13.28
CA ALA A 193 -10.66 -30.23 12.25
C ALA A 193 -9.24 -30.60 11.80
N ASN A 194 -8.69 -31.62 12.46
CA ASN A 194 -7.65 -32.54 11.96
C ASN A 194 -6.66 -31.93 10.95
N CYS A 195 -5.60 -31.31 11.46
CA CYS A 195 -4.38 -31.08 10.72
C CYS A 195 -3.69 -32.44 10.49
N LEU A 196 -4.17 -33.20 9.51
CA LEU A 196 -3.54 -34.41 9.03
C LEU A 196 -2.38 -33.97 8.12
N MET A 197 -1.18 -34.04 8.70
CA MET A 197 0.10 -33.94 8.01
C MET A 197 0.16 -34.90 6.82
N GLN A 198 -0.21 -34.45 5.63
CA GLN A 198 0.18 -35.10 4.39
C GLN A 198 1.51 -34.51 3.92
N LYS A 199 2.58 -35.14 4.43
CA LYS A 199 3.89 -35.15 3.80
C LYS A 199 3.72 -35.69 2.38
N TYR A 200 3.79 -34.83 1.37
CA TYR A 200 4.13 -35.28 0.02
C TYR A 200 5.48 -34.70 -0.39
N SER A 201 6.42 -35.65 -0.45
CA SER A 201 7.77 -35.58 -1.01
C SER A 201 7.78 -34.91 -2.37
N VAL A 202 8.53 -33.81 -2.51
CA VAL A 202 9.00 -33.35 -3.83
C VAL A 202 10.34 -34.01 -4.08
N SER A 203 10.29 -35.23 -4.62
CA SER A 203 11.45 -35.93 -5.16
C SER A 203 11.25 -36.16 -6.66
N SER A 204 12.18 -35.60 -7.44
CA SER A 204 12.46 -35.92 -8.85
C SER A 204 11.52 -35.32 -9.91
N ILE A 205 12.02 -34.32 -10.65
CA ILE A 205 12.09 -34.33 -12.13
C ILE A 205 13.20 -33.36 -12.55
N ARG A 206 13.94 -33.79 -13.57
CA ARG A 206 15.38 -33.62 -13.77
C ARG A 206 15.80 -32.33 -14.49
N LYS A 207 17.02 -31.88 -14.18
CA LYS A 207 17.92 -31.17 -15.11
C LYS A 207 18.35 -32.12 -16.24
N ASN A 208 18.29 -31.64 -17.49
CA ASN A 208 19.21 -31.89 -18.61
C ASN A 208 18.95 -30.72 -19.58
N ARG A 209 19.84 -29.72 -19.72
CA ARG A 209 21.07 -29.72 -20.54
C ARG A 209 20.80 -30.23 -21.97
N LEU A 210 20.39 -29.32 -22.85
CA LEU A 210 21.17 -28.76 -23.96
C LEU A 210 20.72 -27.31 -24.18
#